data_AF-A0AAV7KBT4-F1
#
_entry.id   AF-A0AAV7KBT4-F1
#
_cell.length_a   1.000
_cell.length_b   1.000
_cell.length_c   1.000
_cell.angle_alpha   90.00
_cell.angle_beta   90.00
_cell.angle_gamma   90.00
#
_symmetry.space_group_name_H-M   'P 1'
#
loop_
_entity.id
_entity.type
_entity.pdbx_description
1 polymer ?
#
loop_
_entity_poly.entity_id
_entity_poly.type
_entity_poly.pdbx_seq_one_letter_code
_entity_poly.pdbx_strand_id
1 'polypeptide(L)'
;MIKKITTKNDDGLVASYNISLLIAKCGKPHTIGEKLILLAIREVISTVMHQDTSSVVRSIPLSNNSVSRRIEELAIDVEQQLCKVLQTTEFALQLDESTCVTMKTYLWHMYDISTMVYQKKKCSSPSH
;
A
#
# COMPACT_ATOMS: atom_id res chain seq x y z
N MET A 1 17.02 1.68 -3.34
CA MET A 1 17.95 0.71 -2.72
C MET A 1 17.35 0.31 -1.37
N ILE A 2 16.68 -0.84 -1.32
CA ILE A 2 16.06 -1.32 -0.08
C ILE A 2 17.18 -1.86 0.81
N LYS A 3 17.34 -1.30 2.02
CA LYS A 3 18.29 -1.81 3.02
C LYS A 3 17.88 -3.23 3.39
N LYS A 4 18.70 -4.21 3.00
CA LYS A 4 18.53 -5.62 3.37
C LYS A 4 19.15 -5.83 4.75
N ILE A 5 18.31 -6.00 5.79
CA ILE A 5 18.76 -6.31 7.16
C ILE A 5 18.54 -7.81 7.39
N THR A 6 19.45 -8.64 6.87
CA THR A 6 19.35 -10.10 7.03
C THR A 6 19.85 -10.56 8.39
N THR A 7 18.91 -10.95 9.24
CA THR A 7 19.10 -11.95 10.30
C THR A 7 17.97 -12.98 10.17
N LYS A 8 18.14 -14.22 10.66
CA LYS A 8 17.28 -15.40 10.44
C LYS A 8 15.75 -15.23 10.67
N ASN A 9 15.31 -14.07 11.15
CA ASN A 9 13.93 -13.64 11.28
C ASN A 9 13.32 -13.07 9.98
N ASP A 10 14.11 -12.97 8.91
CA ASP A 10 13.71 -12.33 7.65
C ASP A 10 12.77 -13.18 6.80
N ASP A 11 12.93 -14.50 6.76
CA ASP A 11 12.21 -15.33 5.79
C ASP A 11 10.68 -15.28 6.01
N GLY A 12 10.23 -15.22 7.26
CA GLY A 12 8.82 -15.06 7.60
C GLY A 12 8.27 -13.67 7.25
N LEU A 13 9.09 -12.63 7.39
CA LEU A 13 8.74 -11.27 6.97
C LEU A 13 8.68 -11.14 5.44
N VAL A 14 9.63 -11.75 4.74
CA VAL A 14 9.66 -11.82 3.27
C VAL A 14 8.44 -12.58 2.76
N ALA A 15 8.13 -13.74 3.35
CA ALA A 15 6.93 -14.50 3.03
C ALA A 15 5.66 -13.66 3.25
N SER A 16 5.57 -12.95 4.38
CA SER A 16 4.46 -12.06 4.68
C SER A 16 4.30 -10.94 3.64
N TYR A 17 5.39 -10.31 3.22
CA TYR A 17 5.39 -9.29 2.16
C TYR A 17 4.91 -9.84 0.82
N ASN A 18 5.41 -11.01 0.43
CA ASN A 18 5.03 -11.67 -0.83
C ASN A 18 3.55 -12.06 -0.83
N ILE A 19 3.03 -12.56 0.30
CA ILE A 19 1.61 -12.89 0.44
C ILE A 19 0.75 -11.62 0.36
N SER A 20 1.13 -10.53 1.04
CA SER A 20 0.43 -9.25 0.94
C SER A 20 0.40 -8.72 -0.50
N LEU A 21 1.51 -8.84 -1.23
CA LEU A 21 1.59 -8.47 -2.64
C LEU A 21 0.63 -9.31 -3.50
N LEU A 22 0.55 -10.62 -3.27
CA LEU A 22 -0.39 -11.50 -3.98
C LEU A 22 -1.85 -11.13 -3.69
N ILE A 23 -2.18 -10.82 -2.43
CA ILE A 23 -3.52 -10.36 -2.04
C ILE A 23 -3.90 -9.08 -2.81
N ALA A 24 -2.99 -8.11 -2.83
CA ALA A 24 -3.20 -6.85 -3.55
C ALA A 24 -3.36 -7.06 -5.06
N LYS A 25 -2.47 -7.85 -5.68
CA LYS A 25 -2.53 -8.18 -7.12
C LYS A 25 -3.83 -8.87 -7.51
N CYS A 26 -4.38 -9.71 -6.64
CA CYS A 26 -5.64 -10.41 -6.86
C CYS A 26 -6.89 -9.56 -6.50
N GLY A 27 -6.72 -8.31 -6.05
CA GLY A 27 -7.81 -7.44 -5.62
C GLY A 27 -8.62 -7.99 -4.45
N LYS A 28 -8.00 -8.80 -3.58
CA LYS A 28 -8.68 -9.43 -2.44
C LYS A 28 -8.60 -8.54 -1.19
N PRO A 29 -9.59 -8.59 -0.29
CA PRO A 29 -9.50 -7.86 0.97
C PRO A 29 -8.34 -8.40 1.81
N HIS A 30 -7.64 -7.51 2.52
CA HIS A 30 -6.52 -7.88 3.41
C HIS A 30 -6.93 -8.91 4.49
N THR A 31 -8.22 -9.00 4.80
CA THR A 31 -8.79 -9.97 5.74
C THR A 31 -8.61 -11.42 5.33
N ILE A 32 -8.35 -11.70 4.04
CA ILE A 32 -8.15 -13.06 3.54
C ILE A 32 -6.87 -13.70 4.11
N GLY A 33 -5.88 -12.89 4.49
CA GLY A 33 -4.63 -13.34 5.08
C GLY A 33 -4.86 -14.16 6.34
N GLU A 34 -5.57 -13.59 7.31
CA GLU A 34 -5.87 -14.25 8.58
C GLU A 34 -7.01 -15.27 8.45
N LYS A 35 -8.06 -14.95 7.66
CA LYS A 35 -9.26 -15.79 7.55
C LYS A 35 -9.04 -17.11 6.81
N LEU A 36 -8.14 -17.15 5.82
CA LEU A 36 -7.99 -18.32 4.95
C LEU A 36 -6.53 -18.74 4.79
N ILE A 37 -5.63 -17.81 4.46
CA ILE A 37 -4.24 -18.16 4.13
C ILE A 37 -3.52 -18.71 5.36
N LEU A 38 -3.70 -18.08 6.52
CA LEU A 38 -3.11 -18.55 7.77
C LEU A 38 -3.65 -19.94 8.17
N LEU A 39 -4.94 -20.19 7.93
CA LEU A 39 -5.55 -21.51 8.19
C LEU A 39 -5.00 -22.57 7.23
N ALA A 40 -4.86 -22.24 5.94
CA ALA A 40 -4.29 -23.14 4.95
C ALA A 40 -2.83 -23.50 5.27
N ILE A 41 -2.02 -22.54 5.71
CA ILE A 41 -0.64 -22.77 6.15
C ILE A 41 -0.64 -23.73 7.36
N ARG A 42 -1.51 -23.53 8.35
CA ARG A 42 -1.65 -24.43 9.50
C ARG A 42 -2.00 -25.85 9.08
N GLU A 43 -2.98 -25.99 8.18
CA GLU A 43 -3.44 -27.29 7.70
C GLU A 43 -2.32 -28.06 7.01
N VAL A 44 -1.58 -27.41 6.08
CA VAL A 44 -0.48 -28.04 5.35
C VAL A 44 0.63 -28.49 6.30
N ILE A 45 1.04 -27.64 7.25
CA ILE A 45 2.11 -27.99 8.19
C ILE A 45 1.68 -29.15 9.10
N SER A 46 0.44 -29.13 9.59
CA SER A 46 -0.07 -30.18 10.47
C SER A 46 -0.29 -31.52 9.76
N THR A 47 -0.84 -31.50 8.54
CA THR A 47 -1.25 -32.72 7.84
C THR A 47 -0.19 -33.31 6.93
N VAL A 48 0.57 -32.46 6.22
CA VAL A 48 1.59 -32.92 5.26
C VAL A 48 2.95 -33.06 5.94
N MET A 49 3.30 -32.12 6.81
CA MET A 49 4.62 -32.12 7.46
C MET A 49 4.61 -32.77 8.84
N HIS A 50 3.43 -32.98 9.43
CA HIS A 50 3.28 -33.53 10.78
C HIS A 50 4.13 -32.77 11.82
N GLN A 51 4.22 -31.45 11.67
CA GLN A 51 5.02 -30.57 12.52
C GLN A 51 4.13 -29.62 13.32
N ASP A 52 4.69 -29.10 14.41
CA ASP A 52 4.04 -28.05 15.19
C ASP A 52 3.92 -26.76 14.37
N THR A 53 2.71 -26.21 14.32
CA THR A 53 2.39 -25.04 13.50
C THR A 53 2.75 -23.72 14.18
N SER A 54 2.93 -23.71 15.51
CA SER A 54 3.00 -22.47 16.29
C SER A 54 4.21 -21.61 15.91
N SER A 55 5.35 -22.24 15.66
CA SER A 55 6.60 -21.56 15.31
C SER A 55 6.53 -20.85 13.96
N VAL A 56 5.96 -21.50 12.94
CA VAL A 56 5.83 -20.97 11.58
C VAL A 56 4.72 -19.94 11.48
N VAL A 57 3.57 -20.18 12.09
CA VAL A 57 2.45 -19.22 12.11
C VAL A 57 2.87 -17.92 12.79
N ARG A 58 3.71 -18.00 13.83
CA ARG A 58 4.22 -16.81 14.53
C ARG A 58 5.28 -16.07 13.72
N SER A 59 6.05 -16.75 12.88
CA SER A 59 7.09 -16.13 12.06
C SER A 59 6.54 -15.36 10.87
N ILE A 60 5.34 -15.69 10.38
CA ILE A 60 4.69 -15.03 9.24
C ILE A 60 3.52 -14.15 9.72
N PRO A 61 3.74 -12.85 9.99
CA PRO A 61 2.68 -11.96 10.47
C PRO A 61 1.65 -11.65 9.36
N LEU A 62 0.56 -12.42 9.32
CA LEU A 62 -0.56 -12.26 8.39
C LEU A 62 -1.84 -11.71 9.03
N SER A 63 -1.74 -11.08 10.20
CA SER A 63 -2.89 -10.39 10.80
C SER A 63 -3.45 -9.35 9.84
N ASN A 64 -4.75 -9.07 9.94
CA ASN A 64 -5.41 -8.07 9.08
C ASN A 64 -4.64 -6.73 9.04
N ASN A 65 -4.17 -6.27 10.20
CA ASN A 65 -3.39 -5.03 10.34
C ASN A 65 -2.03 -5.14 9.64
N SER A 66 -1.35 -6.27 9.79
CA SER A 66 -0.04 -6.53 9.19
C SER A 66 -0.11 -6.60 7.67
N VAL A 67 -1.15 -7.24 7.13
CA VAL A 67 -1.37 -7.32 5.68
C VAL A 67 -1.74 -5.95 5.13
N SER A 68 -2.67 -5.23 5.78
CA SER A 68 -3.08 -3.88 5.37
C SER A 68 -1.90 -2.91 5.30
N ARG A 69 -1.06 -2.87 6.34
CA ARG A 69 0.15 -2.00 6.37
C ARG A 69 1.10 -2.29 5.22
N ARG A 70 1.36 -3.57 4.93
CA ARG A 70 2.25 -3.93 3.83
C ARG A 70 1.68 -3.57 2.46
N ILE A 71 0.36 -3.68 2.28
CA ILE A 71 -0.29 -3.25 1.05
C ILE A 71 -0.17 -1.73 0.88
N GLU A 72 -0.32 -0.97 1.97
CA GLU A 72 -0.10 0.49 1.98
C GLU A 72 1.36 0.85 1.65
N GLU A 73 2.32 0.17 2.27
CA GLU A 73 3.76 0.35 1.96
C GLU A 73 4.07 0.06 0.49
N LEU A 74 3.50 -1.01 -0.07
CA LEU A 74 3.62 -1.35 -1.50
C LEU A 74 3.01 -0.26 -2.39
N ALA A 75 1.85 0.29 -2.01
CA ALA A 75 1.21 1.37 -2.75
C ALA A 75 2.06 2.65 -2.75
N ILE A 76 2.59 3.03 -1.58
CA ILE A 76 3.49 4.18 -1.42
C ILE A 76 4.76 4.00 -2.27
N ASP A 77 5.35 2.82 -2.27
CA ASP A 77 6.56 2.56 -3.07
C ASP A 77 6.28 2.69 -4.58
N VAL A 78 5.17 2.13 -5.06
CA VAL A 78 4.74 2.28 -6.46
C VAL A 78 4.46 3.73 -6.80
N GLU A 79 3.78 4.48 -5.93
CA GLU A 79 3.51 5.90 -6.09
C GLU A 79 4.82 6.71 -6.21
N GLN A 80 5.79 6.45 -5.32
CA GLN A 80 7.08 7.12 -5.35
C GLN A 80 7.88 6.79 -6.61
N GLN A 81 7.85 5.54 -7.07
CA GLN A 81 8.48 5.14 -8.32
C GLN A 81 7.84 5.86 -9.51
N LEU A 82 6.51 5.90 -9.56
CA LEU A 82 5.76 6.59 -10.60
C LEU A 82 6.08 8.09 -10.60
N CYS A 83 6.06 8.75 -9.44
CA CYS A 83 6.40 10.17 -9.31
C CYS A 83 7.78 10.49 -9.88
N LYS A 84 8.79 9.65 -9.60
CA LYS A 84 10.15 9.83 -10.13
C LYS A 84 10.20 9.72 -11.66
N VAL A 85 9.43 8.81 -12.24
CA VAL A 85 9.33 8.66 -13.70
C VAL A 85 8.63 9.86 -14.31
N LEU A 86 7.49 10.27 -13.75
CA LEU A 86 6.70 11.39 -14.26
C LEU A 86 7.42 12.74 -14.15
N GLN A 87 8.30 12.92 -13.17
CA GLN A 87 9.13 14.14 -13.05
C GLN A 87 10.13 14.31 -14.20
N THR A 88 10.45 13.23 -14.92
CA THR A 88 11.48 13.24 -15.98
C THR A 88 10.93 12.90 -17.36
N THR A 89 9.62 12.70 -17.47
CA THR A 89 8.96 12.29 -18.72
C THR A 89 7.88 13.30 -19.11
N GLU A 90 7.78 13.63 -20.39
CA GLU A 90 6.59 14.33 -20.91
C GLU A 90 5.46 13.32 -21.07
N PHE A 91 4.29 13.65 -20.53
CA PHE A 91 3.09 12.81 -20.64
C PHE A 91 1.85 13.70 -20.73
N ALA A 92 0.77 13.16 -21.30
CA ALA A 92 -0.54 13.78 -21.30
C ALA A 92 -1.51 12.90 -20.51
N LEU A 93 -2.29 13.49 -19.61
CA LEU A 93 -3.32 12.80 -18.84
C LEU A 93 -4.69 13.17 -19.40
N GLN A 94 -5.44 12.20 -19.90
CA GLN A 94 -6.83 12.40 -20.29
C GLN A 94 -7.75 12.05 -19.11
N LEU A 95 -8.63 12.97 -18.73
CA LEU A 95 -9.62 12.75 -17.68
C LEU A 95 -10.96 12.41 -18.34
N ASP A 96 -11.48 11.21 -18.09
CA ASP A 96 -12.81 10.82 -18.53
C ASP A 96 -13.85 11.24 -17.47
N GLU A 97 -14.89 11.97 -17.88
CA GLU A 97 -15.93 12.47 -16.99
C GLU A 97 -16.78 11.36 -16.35
N SER A 98 -16.77 10.15 -16.92
CA SER A 98 -17.62 9.03 -16.47
C SER A 98 -17.20 8.42 -15.12
N THR A 99 -15.95 8.64 -14.68
CA THR A 99 -15.43 8.15 -13.38
C THR A 99 -15.50 9.24 -12.28
N CYS A 100 -16.16 10.36 -12.58
CA CYS A 100 -15.94 11.65 -11.93
C CYS A 100 -17.15 12.10 -11.08
N VAL A 101 -17.68 11.25 -10.20
CA VAL A 101 -18.65 11.69 -9.18
C VAL A 101 -17.98 11.80 -7.81
N THR A 102 -17.13 10.83 -7.46
CA THR A 102 -16.40 10.82 -6.19
C THR A 102 -15.18 11.76 -6.21
N MET A 103 -14.46 11.83 -7.33
CA MET A 103 -13.26 12.66 -7.46
C MET A 103 -13.56 14.16 -7.52
N LYS A 104 -14.74 14.56 -8.02
CA LYS A 104 -15.20 15.97 -7.99
C LYS A 104 -15.23 16.47 -6.55
N THR A 105 -15.82 15.73 -5.62
CA THR A 105 -15.94 16.14 -4.21
C THR A 105 -14.58 16.37 -3.55
N TYR A 106 -13.59 15.50 -3.75
CA TYR A 106 -12.25 15.69 -3.19
C TYR A 106 -11.45 16.82 -3.88
N LEU A 107 -11.62 16.99 -5.19
CA LEU A 107 -10.99 18.09 -5.92
C LEU A 107 -11.53 19.45 -5.50
N TRP A 108 -12.85 19.60 -5.27
CA TRP A 108 -13.41 20.85 -4.73
C TRP A 108 -12.78 21.22 -3.39
N HIS A 109 -12.61 20.25 -2.50
CA HIS A 109 -11.99 20.49 -1.18
C HIS A 109 -10.47 20.81 -1.28
N MET A 110 -9.74 20.27 -2.27
CA MET A 110 -8.32 20.60 -2.48
C MET A 110 -8.10 21.91 -3.26
N TYR A 111 -8.97 22.22 -4.23
CA TYR A 111 -8.94 23.50 -4.94
C TYR A 111 -9.23 24.66 -4.00
N ASP A 112 -10.09 24.52 -2.99
CA ASP A 112 -10.30 25.56 -1.99
C ASP A 112 -9.02 25.89 -1.20
N ILE A 113 -8.18 24.89 -0.86
CA ILE A 113 -6.93 25.12 -0.13
C ILE A 113 -5.87 25.77 -1.03
N SER A 114 -5.71 25.32 -2.28
CA SER A 114 -4.79 25.95 -3.24
C SER A 114 -5.20 27.38 -3.62
N THR A 115 -6.50 27.64 -3.73
CA THR A 115 -7.02 28.98 -4.02
C THR A 115 -6.87 29.91 -2.81
N MET A 116 -7.06 29.40 -1.59
CA MET A 116 -6.79 30.12 -0.34
C MET A 116 -5.29 30.45 -0.17
N VAL A 117 -4.39 29.52 -0.51
CA VAL A 117 -2.93 29.75 -0.47
C VAL A 117 -2.48 30.75 -1.54
N TYR A 118 -3.05 30.68 -2.75
CA TYR A 118 -2.74 31.62 -3.83
C TYR A 118 -3.24 33.04 -3.53
N GLN A 119 -4.46 33.19 -3.01
CA GLN A 119 -5.03 34.50 -2.65
C GLN A 119 -4.35 35.11 -1.41
N LYS A 120 -3.97 34.30 -0.41
CA LYS A 120 -3.24 34.77 0.78
C LYS A 120 -1.85 35.31 0.44
N LYS A 121 -1.16 34.73 -0.56
CA LYS A 121 0.10 35.30 -1.10
C LYS A 121 -0.11 36.65 -1.81
N LYS A 122 -1.26 36.84 -2.45
CA LYS A 122 -1.60 38.08 -3.17
C LYS A 122 -1.98 39.23 -2.23
N CYS A 123 -2.61 38.95 -1.10
CA CYS A 123 -3.01 39.96 -0.11
C CYS A 123 -1.92 40.33 0.93
N SER A 124 -0.78 39.63 0.98
CA SER A 124 0.33 39.92 1.92
C SER A 124 1.53 40.63 1.27
N SER A 125 1.38 41.14 0.04
CA SER A 125 2.40 42.00 -0.59
C SER A 125 2.15 43.45 -0.17
N PRO A 126 3.12 44.17 0.43
CA PRO A 126 2.94 45.59 0.72
C PRO A 126 2.84 46.37 -0.60
N SER A 127 1.78 47.14 -0.75
CA SER A 127 1.74 48.24 -1.73
C SER A 127 2.88 49.20 -1.43
N HIS A 128 3.60 49.59 -2.49
CA HIS A 128 4.73 50.52 -2.55
C HIS A 128 4.83 51.57 -1.44
#